data_AF-A0A4R6V219-F1
#
_entry.id   AF-A0A4R6V219-F1
#
_cell.length_a   1.000
_cell.length_b   1.000
_cell.length_c   1.000
_cell.angle_alpha   90.00
_cell.angle_beta   90.00
_cell.angle_gamma   90.00
#
_symmetry.space_group_name_H-M   'P 1'
#
loop_
_entity.id
_entity.type
_entity.pdbx_description
1 polymer ?
#
loop_
_entity_poly.entity_id
_entity_poly.type
_entity_poly.pdbx_seq_one_letter_code
_entity_poly.pdbx_strand_id
1 'polypeptide(L)'
;MNNALGEKPAPFGAPETTATPGEAGGFFETGRPRLGGLQNPVGFDATQAAVIDAAADTIIPPHPDWPTASEQDLVTFMGRYVTPSGYKNKHFPFATEDEFKAGLDRLGQGFVDGSVADRTAAIAALEKAEDPLFEQLRALVYYGYYSRPVVTLAINRNLPAGRDYHGPPLPYGYLQTTEPWDEELLTQAQENGSYLETDEVVRVDLSQLSWTK
;
A
#
# COMPACT_ATOMS: atom_id res chain seq x y z
N MET A 1 -16.25 17.91 29.84
CA MET A 1 -15.88 19.28 29.43
C MET A 1 -14.48 19.58 29.95
N ASN A 2 -13.47 19.55 29.06
CA ASN A 2 -12.24 20.34 29.20
C ASN A 2 -11.62 20.49 27.81
N ASN A 3 -11.72 21.70 27.27
CA ASN A 3 -11.46 22.07 25.88
C ASN A 3 -10.04 22.64 25.73
N ALA A 4 -9.03 21.95 26.29
CA ALA A 4 -7.75 22.56 26.64
C ALA A 4 -6.70 22.63 25.51
N LEU A 5 -6.92 22.01 24.34
CA LEU A 5 -5.88 21.96 23.28
C LEU A 5 -6.40 22.21 21.86
N GLY A 6 -7.67 22.57 21.66
CA GLY A 6 -8.21 22.81 20.31
C GLY A 6 -8.25 21.57 19.40
N GLU A 7 -7.93 20.39 19.92
CA GLU A 7 -7.99 19.12 19.21
C GLU A 7 -9.46 18.73 19.00
N LYS A 8 -9.88 18.56 17.74
CA LYS A 8 -11.20 18.04 17.41
C LYS A 8 -11.23 16.53 17.76
N PRO A 9 -12.33 16.01 18.32
CA PRO A 9 -12.45 14.58 18.60
C PRO A 9 -12.24 13.76 17.32
N ALA A 10 -11.51 12.66 17.44
CA ALA A 10 -11.42 11.66 16.38
C ALA A 10 -12.83 11.14 16.02
N PRO A 11 -13.10 10.81 14.75
CA PRO A 11 -14.41 10.35 14.32
C PRO A 11 -14.88 9.11 15.10
N PHE A 12 -16.19 8.98 15.21
CA PHE A 12 -16.92 8.03 16.07
C PHE A 12 -16.25 6.63 16.18
N GLY A 13 -15.87 6.24 17.40
CA GLY A 13 -15.26 4.93 17.72
C GLY A 13 -13.81 4.97 18.21
N ALA A 14 -13.19 6.15 18.32
CA ALA A 14 -11.89 6.32 18.99
C ALA A 14 -12.08 6.76 20.46
N PRO A 15 -11.21 6.34 21.41
CA PRO A 15 -11.26 6.78 22.79
C PRO A 15 -11.05 8.30 22.90
N GLU A 16 -11.69 8.93 23.90
CA GLU A 16 -11.65 10.38 24.14
C GLU A 16 -10.22 10.92 24.39
N THR A 17 -9.26 10.04 24.68
CA THR A 17 -7.84 10.36 24.88
C THR A 17 -6.95 9.29 24.24
N THR A 18 -5.72 9.67 23.85
CA THR A 18 -4.70 8.72 23.40
C THR A 18 -4.21 7.91 24.60
N ALA A 19 -4.46 6.59 24.62
CA ALA A 19 -3.96 5.72 25.67
C ALA A 19 -2.44 5.54 25.57
N THR A 20 -1.79 5.44 26.72
CA THR A 20 -0.36 5.11 26.83
C THR A 20 -0.12 3.66 26.39
N PRO A 21 0.98 3.34 25.68
CA PRO A 21 1.25 1.99 25.22
C PRO A 21 1.26 0.97 26.39
N GLY A 22 0.43 -0.08 26.30
CA GLY A 22 0.43 -1.21 27.24
C GLY A 22 -0.76 -1.32 28.21
N GLU A 23 -1.66 -0.33 28.29
CA GLU A 23 -2.75 -0.34 29.28
C GLU A 23 -4.07 -0.98 28.78
N ALA A 24 -4.24 -1.17 27.47
CA ALA A 24 -5.46 -1.72 26.86
C ALA A 24 -5.16 -3.03 26.12
N GLY A 25 -5.16 -4.15 26.87
CA GLY A 25 -4.85 -5.49 26.36
C GLY A 25 -5.39 -5.77 24.95
N GLY A 26 -4.50 -6.23 24.06
CA GLY A 26 -4.82 -6.61 22.69
C GLY A 26 -4.72 -5.45 21.70
N PHE A 27 -3.54 -5.27 21.11
CA PHE A 27 -3.19 -4.33 20.04
C PHE A 27 -3.93 -4.62 18.71
N PHE A 28 -5.26 -4.72 18.71
CA PHE A 28 -6.07 -4.34 17.55
C PHE A 28 -6.32 -2.84 17.64
N GLU A 29 -5.21 -2.11 17.49
CA GLU A 29 -5.03 -0.71 17.84
C GLU A 29 -6.04 0.22 17.17
N THR A 30 -6.70 1.01 18.01
CA THR A 30 -7.17 2.36 17.69
C THR A 30 -6.03 3.15 17.06
N GLY A 31 -5.99 3.20 15.72
CA GLY A 31 -4.94 3.86 14.97
C GLY A 31 -4.45 3.11 13.74
N ARG A 32 -4.72 1.80 13.58
CA ARG A 32 -4.52 1.14 12.28
C ARG A 32 -5.55 1.69 11.28
N PRO A 33 -5.16 1.91 10.00
CA PRO A 33 -6.15 2.12 8.96
C PRO A 33 -7.09 0.93 8.99
N ARG A 34 -8.40 1.16 8.87
CA ARG A 34 -9.32 0.04 8.63
C ARG A 34 -8.82 -0.73 7.40
N LEU A 35 -9.11 -2.03 7.31
CA LEU A 35 -8.94 -2.73 6.04
C LEU A 35 -9.66 -1.88 4.96
N GLY A 36 -8.88 -1.33 4.01
CA GLY A 36 -9.37 -0.38 3.00
C GLY A 36 -9.11 1.12 3.24
N GLY A 37 -8.35 1.51 4.28
CA GLY A 37 -7.87 2.87 4.53
C GLY A 37 -8.83 3.77 5.34
N LEU A 38 -8.67 5.09 5.25
CA LEU A 38 -9.53 6.08 5.90
C LEU A 38 -10.96 6.00 5.36
N GLN A 39 -11.95 6.12 6.25
CA GLN A 39 -13.36 6.16 5.87
C GLN A 39 -13.70 7.44 5.08
N ASN A 40 -13.14 8.58 5.50
CA ASN A 40 -13.23 9.85 4.80
C ASN A 40 -11.85 10.13 4.20
N PRO A 41 -11.67 9.96 2.88
CA PRO A 41 -10.39 10.20 2.23
C PRO A 41 -9.95 11.66 2.38
N VAL A 42 -8.63 11.89 2.46
CA VAL A 42 -8.04 13.20 2.19
C VAL A 42 -8.47 13.65 0.80
N GLY A 43 -9.06 14.84 0.72
CA GLY A 43 -9.49 15.43 -0.55
C GLY A 43 -8.33 16.14 -1.26
N PHE A 44 -8.27 15.99 -2.58
CA PHE A 44 -7.33 16.69 -3.46
C PHE A 44 -8.11 17.69 -4.32
N ASP A 45 -7.52 18.85 -4.60
CA ASP A 45 -8.12 19.77 -5.57
C ASP A 45 -7.99 19.25 -7.00
N ALA A 46 -8.56 19.98 -7.96
CA ALA A 46 -8.59 19.56 -9.36
C ALA A 46 -7.18 19.42 -9.97
N THR A 47 -6.25 20.30 -9.62
CA THR A 47 -4.88 20.27 -10.13
C THR A 47 -4.12 19.10 -9.51
N GLN A 48 -4.23 18.91 -8.19
CA GLN A 48 -3.61 17.80 -7.47
C GLN A 48 -4.12 16.44 -7.97
N ALA A 49 -5.42 16.31 -8.22
CA ALA A 49 -6.02 15.12 -8.82
C ALA A 49 -5.44 14.85 -10.21
N ALA A 50 -5.34 15.88 -11.06
CA ALA A 50 -4.75 15.75 -12.39
C ALA A 50 -3.26 15.38 -12.35
N VAL A 51 -2.49 15.89 -11.38
CA VAL A 51 -1.10 15.49 -11.15
C VAL A 51 -1.01 14.02 -10.75
N ILE A 52 -1.89 13.55 -9.85
CA ILE A 52 -1.95 12.13 -9.46
C ILE A 52 -2.22 11.24 -10.68
N ASP A 53 -3.20 11.59 -11.51
CA ASP A 53 -3.55 10.82 -12.71
C ASP A 53 -2.40 10.82 -13.73
N ALA A 54 -1.79 11.98 -13.98
CA ALA A 54 -0.63 12.08 -14.87
C ALA A 54 0.58 11.30 -14.35
N ALA A 55 0.82 11.29 -13.03
CA ALA A 55 1.88 10.52 -12.40
C ALA A 55 1.58 9.02 -12.47
N ALA A 56 0.34 8.60 -12.28
CA ALA A 56 -0.08 7.21 -12.41
C ALA A 56 0.19 6.66 -13.81
N ASP A 57 -0.19 7.39 -14.86
CA ASP A 57 0.07 7.00 -16.25
C ASP A 57 1.55 7.12 -16.64
N THR A 58 2.34 7.89 -15.88
CA THR A 58 3.80 7.96 -16.09
C THR A 58 4.50 6.76 -15.44
N ILE A 59 4.07 6.35 -14.25
CA ILE A 59 4.63 5.21 -13.50
C ILE A 59 4.16 3.88 -14.09
N ILE A 60 2.90 3.80 -14.52
CA ILE A 60 2.30 2.66 -15.21
C ILE A 60 1.78 3.16 -16.56
N PRO A 61 2.61 3.12 -17.62
CA PRO A 61 2.22 3.57 -18.95
C PRO A 61 0.97 2.85 -19.49
N PRO A 62 0.06 3.57 -20.17
CA PRO A 62 -1.11 2.95 -20.80
C PRO A 62 -0.70 1.88 -21.81
N HIS A 63 -1.42 0.76 -21.82
CA HIS A 63 -1.18 -0.35 -22.75
C HIS A 63 -2.52 -0.97 -23.17
N PRO A 64 -2.72 -1.37 -24.45
CA PRO A 64 -4.02 -1.87 -24.92
C PRO A 64 -4.60 -3.04 -24.13
N ASP A 65 -3.75 -3.95 -23.66
CA ASP A 65 -4.17 -5.13 -22.90
C ASP A 65 -4.43 -4.84 -21.40
N TRP A 66 -4.00 -3.68 -20.90
CA TRP A 66 -4.04 -3.35 -19.48
C TRP A 66 -4.94 -2.14 -19.23
N PRO A 67 -5.73 -2.11 -18.14
CA PRO A 67 -6.50 -0.92 -17.78
C PRO A 67 -5.57 0.30 -17.62
N THR A 68 -5.95 1.46 -18.12
CA THR A 68 -5.17 2.69 -17.90
C THR A 68 -5.20 3.07 -16.42
N ALA A 69 -4.06 3.46 -15.83
CA ALA A 69 -3.94 3.64 -14.40
C ALA A 69 -4.76 4.83 -13.86
N SER A 70 -4.70 5.97 -14.55
CA SER A 70 -5.51 7.16 -14.22
C SER A 70 -7.02 6.90 -14.24
N GLU A 71 -7.49 5.94 -15.04
CA GLU A 71 -8.91 5.58 -15.13
C GLU A 71 -9.40 4.71 -13.96
N GLN A 72 -8.54 4.33 -13.02
CA GLN A 72 -8.86 3.39 -11.94
C GLN A 72 -9.16 4.05 -10.57
N ASP A 73 -9.58 5.31 -10.55
CA ASP A 73 -9.94 6.05 -9.32
C ASP A 73 -8.82 5.99 -8.27
N LEU A 74 -7.60 6.32 -8.70
CA LEU A 74 -6.42 6.32 -7.83
C LEU A 74 -6.43 7.53 -6.89
N VAL A 75 -6.99 8.66 -7.29
CA VAL A 75 -7.14 9.85 -6.44
C VAL A 75 -7.88 9.51 -5.14
N THR A 76 -9.04 8.85 -5.23
CA THR A 76 -9.80 8.42 -4.05
C THR A 76 -9.02 7.40 -3.23
N PHE A 77 -8.31 6.46 -3.89
CA PHE A 77 -7.47 5.49 -3.19
C PHE A 77 -6.37 6.17 -2.39
N MET A 78 -5.59 7.05 -3.01
CA MET A 78 -4.51 7.79 -2.35
C MET A 78 -5.04 8.55 -1.15
N GLY A 79 -6.20 9.20 -1.30
CA GLY A 79 -6.83 9.93 -0.20
C GLY A 79 -7.13 9.05 1.01
N ARG A 80 -7.36 7.75 0.82
CA ARG A 80 -7.59 6.81 1.93
C ARG A 80 -6.31 6.40 2.66
N TYR A 81 -5.14 6.58 2.06
CA TYR A 81 -3.86 6.11 2.61
C TYR A 81 -2.87 7.23 2.94
N VAL A 82 -3.17 8.48 2.54
CA VAL A 82 -2.46 9.66 3.02
C VAL A 82 -2.90 9.99 4.45
N THR A 83 -1.93 10.20 5.33
CA THR A 83 -2.17 10.51 6.74
C THR A 83 -2.69 11.95 6.87
N PRO A 84 -3.90 12.21 7.41
CA PRO A 84 -4.47 13.55 7.46
C PRO A 84 -3.66 14.49 8.36
N SER A 85 -3.74 15.80 8.10
CA SER A 85 -2.98 16.79 8.86
C SER A 85 -3.32 16.73 10.36
N GLY A 86 -2.28 16.81 11.20
CA GLY A 86 -2.41 16.74 12.66
C GLY A 86 -2.49 15.32 13.25
N TYR A 87 -2.52 14.26 12.44
CA TYR A 87 -2.47 12.88 12.94
C TYR A 87 -1.03 12.43 13.23
N LYS A 88 -0.82 11.78 14.38
CA LYS A 88 0.50 11.31 14.84
C LYS A 88 0.93 9.98 14.22
N ASN A 89 -0.02 9.07 14.01
CA ASN A 89 0.27 7.73 13.51
C ASN A 89 0.36 7.76 11.98
N LYS A 90 1.58 7.63 11.47
CA LYS A 90 1.87 7.53 10.03
C LYS A 90 2.00 6.07 9.65
N HIS A 91 1.28 5.65 8.61
CA HIS A 91 1.38 4.31 8.03
C HIS A 91 2.14 4.37 6.73
N PHE A 92 2.80 3.27 6.36
CA PHE A 92 3.44 3.15 5.05
C PHE A 92 2.48 3.59 3.92
N PRO A 93 2.90 4.43 2.96
CA PRO A 93 4.27 4.87 2.66
C PRO A 93 4.71 6.16 3.40
N PHE A 94 4.11 6.44 4.56
CA PHE A 94 4.39 7.58 5.41
C PHE A 94 4.09 8.94 4.77
N ALA A 95 3.20 8.96 3.77
CA ALA A 95 2.68 10.18 3.17
C ALA A 95 1.81 10.93 4.18
N THR A 96 2.16 12.19 4.47
CA THR A 96 1.32 13.11 5.24
C THR A 96 0.61 14.07 4.31
N GLU A 97 -0.60 14.48 4.66
CA GLU A 97 -1.44 15.33 3.81
C GLU A 97 -0.72 16.62 3.40
N ASP A 98 -0.12 17.34 4.35
CA ASP A 98 0.53 18.62 4.06
C ASP A 98 1.75 18.46 3.14
N GLU A 99 2.64 17.52 3.44
CA GLU A 99 3.87 17.29 2.67
C GLU A 99 3.57 16.70 1.28
N PHE A 100 2.61 15.76 1.22
CA PHE A 100 2.22 15.11 -0.03
C PHE A 100 1.54 16.12 -0.97
N LYS A 101 0.59 16.92 -0.47
CA LYS A 101 -0.06 17.98 -1.26
C LYS A 101 0.94 19.03 -1.73
N ALA A 102 1.83 19.50 -0.85
CA ALA A 102 2.90 20.42 -1.26
C ALA A 102 3.79 19.80 -2.35
N GLY A 103 4.05 18.48 -2.28
CA GLY A 103 4.71 17.72 -3.32
C GLY A 103 3.97 17.76 -4.67
N LEU A 104 2.67 17.48 -4.67
CA LEU A 104 1.83 17.56 -5.86
C LEU A 104 1.77 18.97 -6.44
N ASP A 105 1.68 19.99 -5.58
CA ASP A 105 1.64 21.40 -5.98
C ASP A 105 2.95 21.84 -6.64
N ARG A 106 4.10 21.31 -6.19
CA ARG A 106 5.41 21.56 -6.82
C ARG A 106 5.50 21.01 -8.24
N LEU A 107 4.86 19.87 -8.53
CA LEU A 107 4.73 19.34 -9.89
C LEU A 107 3.76 20.20 -10.71
N GLY A 108 2.57 20.44 -10.15
CA GLY A 108 1.58 21.39 -10.64
C GLY A 108 1.12 21.17 -12.08
N GLN A 109 0.48 22.19 -12.66
CA GLN A 109 -0.10 22.13 -14.00
C GLN A 109 0.96 21.91 -15.10
N GLY A 110 2.20 22.42 -14.91
CA GLY A 110 3.28 22.23 -15.88
C GLY A 110 3.65 20.75 -16.07
N PHE A 111 3.57 19.95 -15.01
CA PHE A 111 3.72 18.50 -15.11
C PHE A 111 2.54 17.85 -15.86
N VAL A 112 1.32 18.26 -15.54
CA VAL A 112 0.09 17.75 -16.19
C VAL A 112 0.10 18.05 -17.69
N ASP A 113 0.47 19.26 -18.11
CA ASP A 113 0.47 19.64 -19.53
C ASP A 113 1.72 19.17 -20.29
N GLY A 114 2.73 18.67 -19.56
CA GLY A 114 3.98 18.18 -20.12
C GLY A 114 3.80 16.95 -21.01
N SER A 115 4.74 16.76 -21.94
CA SER A 115 4.79 15.53 -22.74
C SER A 115 5.13 14.32 -21.88
N VAL A 116 4.94 13.10 -22.41
CA VAL A 116 5.36 11.86 -21.73
C VAL A 116 6.83 11.92 -21.32
N ALA A 117 7.71 12.42 -22.20
CA ALA A 117 9.13 12.55 -21.91
C ALA A 117 9.40 13.54 -20.77
N ASP A 118 8.69 14.68 -20.74
CA ASP A 118 8.84 15.68 -19.68
C ASP A 118 8.37 15.16 -18.33
N ARG A 119 7.24 14.44 -18.29
CA ARG A 119 6.72 13.81 -17.07
C ARG A 119 7.65 12.73 -16.56
N THR A 120 8.15 11.85 -17.44
CA THR A 120 9.14 10.84 -17.07
C THR A 120 10.41 11.47 -16.50
N ALA A 121 10.91 12.56 -17.12
CA ALA A 121 12.07 13.28 -16.62
C ALA A 121 11.82 13.92 -15.25
N ALA A 122 10.63 14.48 -15.01
CA ALA A 122 10.26 15.04 -13.72
C ALA A 122 10.17 13.97 -12.61
N ILE A 123 9.54 12.82 -12.89
CA ILE A 123 9.48 11.71 -11.94
C ILE A 123 10.89 11.14 -11.65
N ALA A 124 11.72 10.96 -12.68
CA ALA A 124 13.09 10.50 -12.51
C ALA A 124 13.96 11.51 -11.73
N ALA A 125 13.68 12.81 -11.86
CA ALA A 125 14.36 13.83 -11.07
C ALA A 125 14.00 13.73 -9.57
N LEU A 126 12.73 13.44 -9.22
CA LEU A 126 12.32 13.16 -7.85
C LEU A 126 13.03 11.93 -7.30
N GLU A 127 13.07 10.83 -8.06
CA GLU A 127 13.77 9.60 -7.70
C GLU A 127 15.25 9.85 -7.43
N LYS A 128 15.94 10.53 -8.35
CA LYS A 128 17.37 10.83 -8.23
C LYS A 128 17.68 11.75 -7.05
N ALA A 129 16.75 12.64 -6.71
CA ALA A 129 16.88 13.55 -5.57
C ALA A 129 16.54 12.87 -4.23
N GLU A 130 16.15 11.59 -4.25
CA GLU A 130 15.61 10.86 -3.09
C GLU A 130 14.44 11.63 -2.43
N ASP A 131 13.65 12.35 -3.24
CA ASP A 131 12.50 13.10 -2.74
C ASP A 131 11.44 12.09 -2.25
N PRO A 132 10.97 12.16 -0.99
CA PRO A 132 9.99 11.23 -0.44
C PRO A 132 8.72 11.09 -1.28
N LEU A 133 8.35 12.14 -2.03
CA LEU A 133 7.20 12.12 -2.92
C LEU A 133 7.29 11.02 -3.97
N PHE A 134 8.48 10.71 -4.49
CA PHE A 134 8.65 9.66 -5.49
C PHE A 134 8.22 8.30 -4.94
N GLU A 135 8.78 7.90 -3.79
CA GLU A 135 8.46 6.62 -3.16
C GLU A 135 6.99 6.54 -2.74
N GLN A 136 6.42 7.65 -2.26
CA GLN A 136 5.01 7.75 -1.90
C GLN A 136 4.10 7.57 -3.13
N LEU A 137 4.38 8.28 -4.24
CA LEU A 137 3.65 8.13 -5.50
C LEU A 137 3.78 6.71 -6.04
N ARG A 138 5.01 6.18 -6.12
CA ARG A 138 5.29 4.82 -6.62
C ARG A 138 4.51 3.77 -5.84
N ALA A 139 4.59 3.80 -4.50
CA ALA A 139 3.89 2.85 -3.65
C ALA A 139 2.37 2.97 -3.79
N LEU A 140 1.83 4.19 -3.71
CA LEU A 140 0.38 4.42 -3.77
C LEU A 140 -0.20 4.09 -5.16
N VAL A 141 0.51 4.39 -6.24
CA VAL A 141 0.10 4.04 -7.61
C VAL A 141 0.08 2.52 -7.76
N TYR A 142 1.16 1.81 -7.39
CA TYR A 142 1.20 0.36 -7.54
C TYR A 142 0.14 -0.34 -6.69
N TYR A 143 0.01 0.02 -5.42
CA TYR A 143 -1.01 -0.58 -4.56
C TYR A 143 -2.42 -0.21 -5.00
N GLY A 144 -2.64 1.04 -5.38
CA GLY A 144 -3.92 1.49 -5.87
C GLY A 144 -4.33 0.75 -7.12
N TYR A 145 -3.44 0.63 -8.10
CA TYR A 145 -3.70 0.00 -9.39
C TYR A 145 -3.91 -1.52 -9.27
N TYR A 146 -2.98 -2.24 -8.67
CA TYR A 146 -3.06 -3.70 -8.57
C TYR A 146 -4.11 -4.19 -7.57
N SER A 147 -4.65 -3.33 -6.71
CA SER A 147 -5.81 -3.65 -5.87
C SER A 147 -7.14 -3.66 -6.62
N ARG A 148 -7.18 -3.27 -7.90
CA ARG A 148 -8.43 -3.12 -8.66
C ARG A 148 -8.89 -4.44 -9.25
N PRO A 149 -10.18 -4.80 -9.08
CA PRO A 149 -10.73 -6.03 -9.66
C PRO A 149 -10.51 -6.13 -11.17
N VAL A 150 -10.64 -5.03 -11.90
CA VAL A 150 -10.43 -5.01 -13.36
C VAL A 150 -8.97 -5.29 -13.75
N VAL A 151 -8.00 -4.87 -12.92
CA VAL A 151 -6.58 -5.17 -13.11
C VAL A 151 -6.30 -6.63 -12.78
N THR A 152 -6.89 -7.19 -11.71
CA THR A 152 -6.84 -8.64 -11.44
C THR A 152 -7.37 -9.45 -12.63
N LEU A 153 -8.50 -9.04 -13.22
CA LEU A 153 -9.05 -9.69 -14.41
C LEU A 153 -8.12 -9.57 -15.62
N ALA A 154 -7.43 -8.44 -15.79
CA ALA A 154 -6.44 -8.27 -16.85
C ALA A 154 -5.22 -9.20 -16.64
N ILE A 155 -4.72 -9.33 -15.41
CA ILE A 155 -3.67 -10.30 -15.04
C ILE A 155 -4.09 -11.71 -15.49
N ASN A 156 -5.29 -12.15 -15.11
CA ASN A 156 -5.76 -13.50 -15.39
C ASN A 156 -5.92 -13.78 -16.89
N ARG A 157 -6.22 -12.74 -17.68
CA ARG A 157 -6.42 -12.85 -19.14
C ARG A 157 -5.10 -12.83 -19.92
N ASN A 158 -4.18 -11.97 -19.50
CA ASN A 158 -3.02 -11.61 -20.32
C ASN A 158 -1.73 -12.32 -19.89
N LEU A 159 -1.65 -12.81 -18.64
CA LEU A 159 -0.47 -13.49 -18.12
C LEU A 159 -0.77 -14.99 -17.90
N PRO A 160 -0.13 -15.91 -18.64
CA PRO A 160 -0.33 -17.35 -18.44
C PRO A 160 -0.10 -17.81 -17.00
N ALA A 161 0.93 -17.26 -16.33
CA ALA A 161 1.23 -17.54 -14.94
C ALA A 161 0.26 -16.87 -13.94
N GLY A 162 -0.52 -15.90 -14.39
CA GLY A 162 -1.47 -15.14 -13.58
C GLY A 162 -2.89 -15.68 -13.64
N ARG A 163 -3.18 -16.77 -14.38
CA ARG A 163 -4.55 -17.28 -14.58
C ARG A 163 -5.30 -17.57 -13.29
N ASP A 164 -4.58 -18.03 -12.27
CA ASP A 164 -5.10 -18.38 -10.94
C ASP A 164 -4.83 -17.27 -9.90
N TYR A 165 -4.49 -16.06 -10.35
CA TYR A 165 -4.35 -14.92 -9.47
C TYR A 165 -5.74 -14.48 -8.99
N HIS A 166 -5.94 -14.57 -7.69
CA HIS A 166 -7.16 -14.17 -7.01
C HIS A 166 -6.81 -12.98 -6.11
N GLY A 167 -7.45 -11.84 -6.34
CA GLY A 167 -7.24 -10.63 -5.55
C GLY A 167 -7.55 -10.83 -4.06
N PRO A 168 -7.17 -9.89 -3.19
CA PRO A 168 -7.35 -10.03 -1.75
C PRO A 168 -8.82 -9.86 -1.31
N PRO A 169 -9.22 -10.54 -0.22
CA PRO A 169 -8.56 -11.71 0.36
C PRO A 169 -8.88 -12.96 -0.48
N LEU A 170 -7.86 -13.81 -0.74
CA LEU A 170 -8.07 -15.24 -1.06
C LEU A 170 -9.10 -15.80 -0.08
N PRO A 171 -9.96 -16.78 -0.41
CA PRO A 171 -11.30 -16.95 0.18
C PRO A 171 -11.45 -16.95 1.72
N TYR A 172 -10.36 -17.11 2.50
CA TYR A 172 -10.33 -16.98 3.97
C TYR A 172 -9.31 -15.94 4.51
N GLY A 173 -8.73 -15.10 3.66
CA GLY A 173 -7.63 -14.20 3.99
C GLY A 173 -6.46 -14.92 4.65
N TYR A 174 -5.70 -14.16 5.43
CA TYR A 174 -4.71 -14.72 6.35
C TYR A 174 -5.34 -15.20 7.66
N LEU A 175 -6.67 -15.36 7.80
CA LEU A 175 -7.28 -15.71 9.10
C LEU A 175 -6.58 -16.91 9.75
N GLN A 176 -6.28 -17.95 8.96
CA GLN A 176 -5.58 -19.16 9.42
C GLN A 176 -4.09 -18.95 9.75
N THR A 177 -3.48 -17.86 9.32
CA THR A 177 -2.05 -17.52 9.52
C THR A 177 -1.82 -16.29 10.41
N THR A 178 -2.88 -15.52 10.69
CA THR A 178 -2.91 -14.43 11.68
C THR A 178 -3.57 -14.86 12.98
N GLU A 179 -4.18 -16.04 13.02
CA GLU A 179 -4.44 -16.72 14.28
C GLU A 179 -3.10 -16.88 15.01
N PRO A 180 -3.00 -16.44 16.28
CA PRO A 180 -1.81 -16.68 17.06
C PRO A 180 -1.51 -18.18 17.04
N TRP A 181 -0.26 -18.54 16.81
CA TRP A 181 0.21 -19.90 16.97
C TRP A 181 -0.22 -20.38 18.36
N ASP A 182 -1.20 -21.26 18.43
CA ASP A 182 -1.53 -21.92 19.69
C ASP A 182 -0.52 -23.05 19.92
N GLU A 183 -0.40 -23.48 21.17
CA GLU A 183 0.54 -24.54 21.53
C GLU A 183 0.22 -25.88 20.83
N GLU A 184 -1.03 -26.11 20.41
CA GLU A 184 -1.44 -27.34 19.73
C GLU A 184 -0.89 -27.38 18.29
N LEU A 185 -0.98 -26.27 17.55
CA LEU A 185 -0.43 -26.11 16.21
C LEU A 185 1.11 -26.17 16.21
N LEU A 186 1.74 -25.55 17.21
CA LEU A 186 3.18 -25.63 17.45
C LEU A 186 3.64 -27.07 17.74
N THR A 187 2.86 -27.81 18.53
CA THR A 187 3.14 -29.22 18.84
C THR A 187 3.00 -30.10 17.60
N GLN A 188 1.96 -29.91 16.78
CA GLN A 188 1.80 -30.64 15.50
C GLN A 188 2.91 -30.32 14.49
N ALA A 189 3.39 -29.08 14.44
CA ALA A 189 4.51 -28.70 13.59
C ALA A 189 5.80 -29.41 14.02
N GLN A 190 6.00 -29.60 15.34
CA GLN A 190 7.14 -30.37 15.88
C GLN A 190 7.05 -31.87 15.57
N GLU A 191 5.86 -32.43 15.36
CA GLU A 191 5.70 -33.85 14.99
C GLU A 191 6.21 -34.15 13.57
N ASN A 192 6.18 -33.16 12.66
CA ASN A 192 6.50 -33.36 11.24
C ASN A 192 7.61 -32.43 10.70
N GLY A 193 8.14 -31.53 11.53
CA GLY A 193 9.17 -30.58 11.15
C GLY A 193 10.09 -30.25 12.32
N SER A 194 11.39 -30.19 12.05
CA SER A 194 12.39 -29.72 13.00
C SER A 194 12.98 -28.40 12.49
N TYR A 195 13.19 -27.45 13.40
CA TYR A 195 14.04 -26.30 13.11
C TYR A 195 15.48 -26.77 12.89
N LEU A 196 16.11 -26.31 11.83
CA LEU A 196 17.53 -26.53 11.53
C LEU A 196 18.22 -25.16 11.60
N GLU A 197 19.31 -25.05 12.36
CA GLU A 197 20.04 -23.79 12.39
C GLU A 197 20.62 -23.48 11.00
N THR A 198 20.79 -22.18 10.69
CA THR A 198 21.22 -21.75 9.36
C THR A 198 22.56 -22.38 8.95
N ASP A 199 23.46 -22.56 9.91
CA ASP A 199 24.79 -23.15 9.71
C ASP A 199 24.75 -24.67 9.52
N GLU A 200 23.63 -25.32 9.86
CA GLU A 200 23.39 -26.75 9.69
C GLU A 200 22.77 -27.09 8.33
N VAL A 201 22.35 -26.08 7.56
CA VAL A 201 21.72 -26.27 6.25
C VAL A 201 22.77 -26.72 5.22
N VAL A 202 22.71 -28.00 4.85
CA VAL A 202 23.57 -28.57 3.80
C VAL A 202 22.88 -28.43 2.44
N ARG A 203 23.64 -28.04 1.40
CA ARG A 203 23.13 -28.01 0.02
C ARG A 203 22.66 -29.41 -0.39
N VAL A 204 21.43 -29.50 -0.87
CA VAL A 204 20.87 -30.74 -1.42
C VAL A 204 21.61 -31.10 -2.71
N ASP A 205 22.08 -32.34 -2.83
CA ASP A 205 22.64 -32.86 -4.08
C ASP A 205 21.52 -33.09 -5.11
N LEU A 206 21.57 -32.33 -6.19
CA LEU A 206 20.57 -32.37 -7.26
C LEU A 206 20.97 -33.33 -8.39
N SER A 207 22.08 -34.06 -8.27
CA SER A 207 22.60 -34.99 -9.30
C SER A 207 21.62 -36.12 -9.67
N GLN A 208 20.65 -36.42 -8.80
CA GLN A 208 19.62 -37.45 -8.98
C GLN A 208 18.29 -36.89 -9.52
N LEU A 209 18.13 -35.57 -9.69
CA LEU A 209 16.90 -34.98 -10.23
C LEU A 209 16.93 -34.99 -11.76
N SER A 210 15.98 -35.73 -12.35
CA SER A 210 15.93 -36.01 -13.79
C SER A 210 15.18 -34.97 -14.63
N TRP A 211 14.63 -33.91 -14.02
CA TRP A 211 13.72 -32.95 -14.68
C TRP A 211 14.39 -31.65 -15.13
N THR A 212 15.73 -31.56 -15.06
CA THR A 212 16.53 -30.39 -15.49
C THR A 212 17.13 -30.54 -16.89
N LYS A 213 16.49 -31.30 -17.79
CA LYS A 213 16.81 -31.29 -19.22
C LYS A 213 15.68 -30.66 -20.03
#